data_AF-A0A529T0K5-F1
#
_entry.id   AF-A0A529T0K5-F1
#
_cell.length_a   1.000
_cell.length_b   1.000
_cell.length_c   1.000
_cell.angle_alpha   90.00
_cell.angle_beta   90.00
_cell.angle_gamma   90.00
#
_symmetry.space_group_name_H-M   'P 1'
#
loop_
_entity.id
_entity.type
_entity.pdbx_description
1 polymer ?
#
loop_
_entity_poly.entity_id
_entity_poly.type
_entity_poly.pdbx_seq_one_letter_code
_entity_poly.pdbx_strand_id
1 'polypeptide(L)'
;AMGENALRAIVATSTLDLGIDWGDVDLVVHVGAPKGASRLAQRIGRANHRMDEPSKAILIPANRFEVLECRAALDANYLGAQDTPPLVNGGLDVLAQHVLGCACGAPFRADALFDEVRTAAPYASLDRPTFDRVIDFVATGGYALRNYERYARIRQTREGLWRVSNPAVAQQYRLNVGTIIEVPALNVRYVQAGSRGAASRGGRVLGKIEEAFLETLTHGDTFMFAGKILRFEGIRENECFVSNAPGSDAKVPYYGGGKFPLSTYLAEQVRAMLD
;
A
#
# COMPACT_ATOMS: atom_id res chain seq x y z
N ALA A 1 2.69 19.74 23.39
CA ALA A 1 3.03 20.45 22.14
C ALA A 1 1.80 20.81 21.30
N MET A 2 1.11 19.86 20.67
CA MET A 2 -0.05 20.14 19.78
C MET A 2 -1.31 20.57 20.55
N GLY A 3 -1.74 19.80 21.56
CA GLY A 3 -2.85 20.20 22.43
C GLY A 3 -2.57 21.40 23.34
N GLU A 4 -1.33 21.89 23.35
CA GLU A 4 -0.90 23.10 24.07
C GLU A 4 -0.73 24.29 23.11
N ASN A 5 -1.12 24.12 21.83
CA ASN A 5 -1.02 25.13 20.77
C ASN A 5 0.42 25.71 20.58
N ALA A 6 1.44 24.90 20.87
CA ALA A 6 2.84 25.29 20.72
C ALA A 6 3.37 25.10 19.28
N LEU A 7 2.59 24.45 18.41
CA LEU A 7 2.93 24.22 17.00
C LEU A 7 2.00 25.05 16.10
N ARG A 8 2.58 25.84 15.21
CA ARG A 8 1.86 26.74 14.30
C ARG A 8 1.48 26.10 12.97
N ALA A 9 2.15 25.02 12.59
CA ALA A 9 1.93 24.32 11.34
C ALA A 9 2.45 22.88 11.43
N ILE A 10 1.83 21.98 10.67
CA ILE A 10 2.21 20.57 10.59
C ILE A 10 2.22 20.20 9.11
N VAL A 11 3.27 19.49 8.69
CA VAL A 11 3.34 18.91 7.35
C VAL A 11 3.12 17.41 7.49
N ALA A 12 2.15 16.89 6.74
CA ALA A 12 1.76 15.49 6.84
C ALA A 12 1.42 14.89 5.48
N THR A 13 1.55 13.57 5.41
CA THR A 13 1.04 12.75 4.30
C THR A 13 -0.38 12.28 4.62
N SER A 14 -0.93 11.35 3.83
CA SER A 14 -2.26 10.77 4.04
C SER A 14 -2.45 10.07 5.39
N THR A 15 -1.39 9.88 6.18
CA THR A 15 -1.45 9.30 7.52
C THR A 15 -2.23 10.15 8.52
N LEU A 16 -2.41 11.46 8.26
CA LEU A 16 -3.26 12.33 9.08
C LEU A 16 -4.70 12.46 8.59
N ASP A 17 -5.11 11.70 7.57
CA ASP A 17 -6.48 11.77 7.02
C ASP A 17 -7.55 11.21 7.99
N LEU A 18 -7.17 10.35 8.97
CA LEU A 18 -8.10 9.66 9.86
C LEU A 18 -7.92 9.94 11.36
N GLY A 19 -9.04 10.21 12.03
CA GLY A 19 -9.27 9.97 13.47
C GLY A 19 -8.75 10.99 14.49
N ILE A 20 -7.81 11.88 14.18
CA ILE A 20 -7.27 12.79 15.20
C ILE A 20 -7.95 14.16 15.12
N ASP A 21 -8.60 14.55 16.22
CA ASP A 21 -9.14 15.90 16.39
C ASP A 21 -8.02 16.83 16.86
N TRP A 22 -7.50 17.63 15.95
CA TRP A 22 -6.45 18.61 16.24
C TRP A 22 -7.13 19.92 16.61
N GLY A 23 -7.23 20.19 17.91
CA GLY A 23 -7.75 21.46 18.40
C GLY A 23 -7.03 22.65 17.76
N ASP A 24 -7.80 23.66 17.35
CA ASP A 24 -7.36 24.94 16.78
C ASP A 24 -6.65 24.92 15.41
N VAL A 25 -6.90 23.91 14.56
CA VAL A 25 -6.54 24.02 13.13
C VAL A 25 -7.59 24.87 12.41
N ASP A 26 -7.19 26.02 11.88
CA ASP A 26 -8.09 26.96 11.20
C ASP A 26 -7.98 26.95 9.66
N LEU A 27 -6.94 26.30 9.13
CA LEU A 27 -6.62 26.22 7.70
C LEU A 27 -5.93 24.89 7.35
N VAL A 28 -6.40 24.26 6.27
CA VAL A 28 -5.71 23.14 5.62
C VAL A 28 -5.09 23.60 4.30
N VAL A 29 -3.79 23.40 4.13
CA VAL A 29 -3.11 23.64 2.85
C VAL A 29 -2.84 22.30 2.18
N HIS A 30 -3.44 22.08 1.02
CA HIS A 30 -3.30 20.85 0.26
C HIS A 30 -2.39 21.09 -0.94
N VAL A 31 -1.24 20.42 -0.96
CA VAL A 31 -0.27 20.51 -2.06
C VAL A 31 -0.48 19.32 -3.01
N GLY A 32 -0.62 19.62 -4.29
CA GLY A 32 -0.94 18.67 -5.34
C GLY A 32 -2.45 18.47 -5.53
N ALA A 33 -2.83 17.56 -6.44
CA ALA A 33 -4.22 17.22 -6.64
C ALA A 33 -4.73 16.20 -5.59
N PRO A 34 -5.97 16.35 -5.08
CA PRO A 34 -6.52 15.52 -3.99
C PRO A 34 -6.83 14.07 -4.38
N LYS A 35 -6.81 13.75 -5.68
CA LYS A 35 -7.10 12.42 -6.27
C LYS A 35 -8.47 11.83 -5.91
N GLY A 36 -9.27 12.50 -5.09
CA GLY A 36 -10.63 12.09 -4.72
C GLY A 36 -11.41 13.14 -3.93
N ALA A 37 -12.72 13.20 -4.14
CA ALA A 37 -13.64 14.16 -3.53
C ALA A 37 -13.85 13.87 -2.03
N SER A 38 -14.14 12.62 -1.66
CA SER A 38 -14.30 12.21 -0.27
C SER A 38 -13.02 12.39 0.53
N ARG A 39 -11.85 12.16 -0.08
CA ARG A 39 -10.55 12.42 0.56
C ARG A 39 -10.32 13.91 0.79
N LEU A 40 -10.67 14.74 -0.19
CA LEU A 40 -10.62 16.19 -0.01
C LEU A 40 -11.54 16.62 1.14
N ALA A 41 -12.79 16.18 1.15
CA ALA A 41 -13.77 16.48 2.19
C ALA A 41 -13.27 16.09 3.59
N GLN A 42 -12.71 14.89 3.74
CA GLN A 42 -12.12 14.42 5.00
C GLN A 42 -10.93 15.28 5.46
N ARG A 43 -10.08 15.71 4.52
CA ARG A 43 -8.92 16.57 4.81
C ARG A 43 -9.34 17.97 5.22
N ILE A 44 -10.23 18.61 4.46
CA ILE A 44 -10.66 19.98 4.76
C ILE A 44 -11.47 20.03 6.06
N GLY A 45 -12.20 18.97 6.40
CA GLY A 45 -12.92 18.84 7.66
C GLY A 45 -12.05 18.92 8.92
N ARG A 46 -10.71 18.88 8.77
CA ARG A 46 -9.76 19.13 9.86
C ARG A 46 -9.62 20.61 10.21
N ALA A 47 -9.89 21.52 9.27
CA ALA A 47 -9.94 22.95 9.54
C ALA A 47 -11.30 23.31 10.12
N ASN A 48 -11.30 24.11 11.19
CA ASN A 48 -12.48 24.57 11.91
C ASN A 48 -13.45 23.42 12.19
N HIS A 49 -12.96 22.36 12.84
CA HIS A 49 -13.75 21.17 13.15
C HIS A 49 -14.76 21.45 14.29
N ARG A 50 -15.69 22.37 14.02
CA ARG A 50 -16.72 22.89 14.92
C ARG A 50 -18.03 23.04 14.14
N MET A 51 -19.16 22.95 14.83
CA MET A 51 -20.48 22.94 14.19
C MET A 51 -20.79 24.25 13.43
N ASP A 52 -20.35 25.39 13.96
CA ASP A 52 -20.75 26.72 13.49
C ASP A 52 -19.65 27.45 12.70
N GLU A 53 -18.57 26.77 12.33
CA GLU A 53 -17.46 27.36 11.58
C GLU A 53 -17.19 26.58 10.28
N PRO A 54 -17.15 27.25 9.11
CA PRO A 54 -16.87 26.56 7.86
C PRO A 54 -15.41 26.12 7.81
N SER A 55 -15.17 24.89 7.35
CA SER A 55 -13.83 24.41 7.03
C SER A 55 -13.18 25.28 5.95
N LYS A 56 -11.90 25.62 6.15
CA LYS A 56 -11.12 26.43 5.21
C LYS A 56 -9.95 25.62 4.66
N ALA A 57 -9.78 25.67 3.34
CA ALA A 57 -8.65 25.04 2.70
C ALA A 57 -8.12 25.84 1.49
N ILE A 58 -6.83 25.72 1.25
CA ILE A 58 -6.15 26.23 0.05
C ILE A 58 -5.58 25.03 -0.71
N LEU A 59 -5.96 24.90 -1.99
CA LEU A 59 -5.39 23.92 -2.91
C LEU A 59 -4.25 24.56 -3.70
N ILE A 60 -3.07 23.91 -3.71
CA ILE A 60 -1.88 24.36 -4.44
C ILE A 60 -1.48 23.28 -5.45
N PRO A 61 -1.91 23.38 -6.72
CA PRO A 61 -1.50 22.45 -7.77
C PRO A 61 0.02 22.50 -8.02
N ALA A 62 0.66 21.34 -8.19
CA ALA A 62 2.09 21.26 -8.48
C ALA A 62 2.42 21.41 -9.97
N ASN A 63 1.43 21.27 -10.85
CA ASN A 63 1.57 21.46 -12.29
C ASN A 63 0.24 21.93 -12.93
N ARG A 64 0.28 22.27 -14.23
CA ARG A 64 -0.88 22.82 -14.95
C ARG A 64 -2.04 21.83 -15.07
N PHE A 65 -1.77 20.54 -15.19
CA PHE A 65 -2.83 19.52 -15.30
C PHE A 65 -3.58 19.34 -13.97
N GLU A 66 -2.87 19.42 -12.86
CA GLU A 66 -3.47 19.34 -11.53
C GLU A 66 -4.44 20.48 -11.22
N VAL A 67 -4.38 21.60 -11.94
CA VAL A 67 -5.39 22.68 -11.82
C VAL A 67 -6.78 22.14 -12.15
N LEU A 68 -6.91 21.33 -13.21
CA LEU A 68 -8.17 20.71 -13.61
C LEU A 68 -8.66 19.73 -12.55
N GLU A 69 -7.75 18.90 -12.03
CA GLU A 69 -8.09 17.94 -10.96
C GLU A 69 -8.54 18.65 -9.67
N CYS A 70 -7.86 19.73 -9.27
CA CYS A 70 -8.26 20.54 -8.12
C CYS A 70 -9.61 21.21 -8.34
N ARG A 71 -9.88 21.72 -9.55
CA ARG A 71 -11.17 22.32 -9.88
C ARG A 71 -12.30 21.28 -9.82
N ALA A 72 -12.11 20.12 -10.44
CA ALA A 72 -13.06 19.01 -10.40
C ALA A 72 -13.36 18.58 -8.95
N ALA A 73 -12.34 18.51 -8.10
CA ALA A 73 -12.51 18.15 -6.70
C ALA A 73 -13.27 19.22 -5.88
N LEU A 74 -13.06 20.51 -6.17
CA LEU A 74 -13.83 21.59 -5.57
C LEU A 74 -15.31 21.51 -5.98
N ASP A 75 -15.59 21.37 -7.28
CA ASP A 75 -16.95 21.27 -7.80
C ASP A 75 -17.66 20.02 -7.23
N ALA A 76 -16.95 18.89 -7.14
CA ALA A 76 -17.44 17.68 -6.47
C ALA A 76 -17.82 17.93 -5.00
N ASN A 77 -16.95 18.61 -4.26
CA ASN A 77 -17.19 18.91 -2.84
C ASN A 77 -18.37 19.88 -2.65
N TYR A 78 -18.53 20.88 -3.53
CA TYR A 78 -19.69 21.79 -3.52
C TYR A 78 -21.01 21.06 -3.75
N LEU A 79 -21.02 20.04 -4.60
CA LEU A 79 -22.19 19.20 -4.87
C LEU A 79 -22.41 18.10 -3.81
N GLY A 80 -21.51 17.98 -2.83
CA GLY A 80 -21.55 16.88 -1.86
C GLY A 80 -21.30 15.51 -2.47
N ALA A 81 -20.64 15.45 -3.63
CA ALA A 81 -20.33 14.20 -4.30
C ALA A 81 -19.34 13.38 -3.47
N GLN A 82 -19.63 12.09 -3.31
CA GLN A 82 -18.75 11.13 -2.65
C GLN A 82 -18.26 10.11 -3.65
N ASP A 83 -16.94 9.94 -3.72
CA ASP A 83 -16.28 8.99 -4.62
C ASP A 83 -15.85 7.71 -3.89
N THR A 84 -16.68 7.30 -2.92
CA THR A 84 -16.52 6.04 -2.20
C THR A 84 -16.64 4.89 -3.21
N PRO A 85 -15.61 4.04 -3.37
CA PRO A 85 -15.71 2.88 -4.25
C PRO A 85 -16.88 1.99 -3.84
N PRO A 86 -17.56 1.32 -4.80
CA PRO A 86 -18.59 0.36 -4.46
C PRO A 86 -18.01 -0.77 -3.61
N LEU A 87 -18.87 -1.40 -2.80
CA LEU A 87 -18.50 -2.63 -2.11
C LEU A 87 -18.05 -3.67 -3.13
N VAL A 88 -16.86 -4.21 -2.92
CA VAL A 88 -16.30 -5.29 -3.74
C VAL A 88 -16.40 -6.61 -2.98
N ASN A 89 -16.49 -7.71 -3.73
CA ASN A 89 -16.35 -9.05 -3.15
C ASN A 89 -14.98 -9.18 -2.49
N GLY A 90 -14.92 -9.89 -1.37
CA GLY A 90 -13.70 -10.12 -0.63
C GLY A 90 -12.73 -11.02 -1.39
N GLY A 91 -11.43 -10.71 -1.30
CA GLY A 91 -10.37 -11.55 -1.87
C GLY A 91 -10.22 -12.88 -1.12
N LEU A 92 -10.02 -13.97 -1.85
CA LEU A 92 -9.82 -15.30 -1.25
C LEU A 92 -8.48 -15.41 -0.50
N ASP A 93 -7.52 -14.56 -0.85
CA ASP A 93 -6.25 -14.38 -0.14
C ASP A 93 -6.44 -13.79 1.26
N VAL A 94 -7.30 -12.77 1.39
CA VAL A 94 -7.69 -12.18 2.68
C VAL A 94 -8.47 -13.21 3.50
N LEU A 95 -9.38 -13.96 2.89
CA LEU A 95 -10.08 -15.04 3.57
C LEU A 95 -9.13 -16.15 4.05
N ALA A 96 -8.16 -16.57 3.22
CA ALA A 96 -7.16 -17.56 3.60
C ALA A 96 -6.31 -17.08 4.78
N GLN A 97 -5.94 -15.80 4.79
CA GLN A 97 -5.25 -15.17 5.90
C GLN A 97 -6.11 -15.17 7.17
N HIS A 98 -7.39 -14.81 7.06
CA HIS A 98 -8.33 -14.82 8.18
C HIS A 98 -8.51 -16.22 8.78
N VAL A 99 -8.71 -17.24 7.94
CA VAL A 99 -8.80 -18.67 8.35
C VAL A 99 -7.56 -19.09 9.15
N LEU A 100 -6.37 -18.76 8.66
CA LEU A 100 -5.13 -19.03 9.39
C LEU A 100 -5.08 -18.28 10.73
N GLY A 101 -5.52 -17.02 10.75
CA GLY A 101 -5.64 -16.20 11.95
C GLY A 101 -6.55 -16.81 13.01
N CYS A 102 -7.73 -17.30 12.62
CA CYS A 102 -8.65 -18.02 13.51
C CYS A 102 -7.93 -19.22 14.15
N ALA A 103 -7.26 -20.05 13.35
CA ALA A 103 -6.50 -21.21 13.82
C ALA A 103 -5.35 -20.85 14.78
N CYS A 104 -4.75 -19.66 14.60
CA CYS A 104 -3.69 -19.14 15.46
C CYS A 104 -4.22 -18.59 16.80
N GLY A 105 -5.49 -18.18 16.84
CA GLY A 105 -6.19 -17.77 18.06
C GLY A 105 -6.69 -18.96 18.87
N ALA A 106 -7.48 -19.84 18.24
CA ALA A 106 -8.02 -21.05 18.85
C ALA A 106 -8.42 -22.09 17.78
N PRO A 107 -8.51 -23.40 18.13
CA PRO A 107 -9.10 -24.38 17.24
C PRO A 107 -10.56 -24.04 16.88
N PHE A 108 -10.96 -24.19 15.61
CA PHE A 108 -12.30 -23.81 15.13
C PHE A 108 -12.99 -24.93 14.32
N ARG A 109 -14.33 -24.88 14.22
CA ARG A 109 -15.10 -25.74 13.30
C ARG A 109 -15.30 -25.03 11.96
N ALA A 110 -15.08 -25.74 10.86
CA ALA A 110 -15.21 -25.17 9.51
C ALA A 110 -16.62 -24.61 9.24
N ASP A 111 -17.67 -25.34 9.67
CA ASP A 111 -19.06 -24.91 9.45
C ASP A 111 -19.38 -23.60 10.20
N ALA A 112 -18.96 -23.51 11.46
CA ALA A 112 -19.19 -22.30 12.27
C ALA A 112 -18.45 -21.09 11.70
N LEU A 113 -17.20 -21.28 11.24
CA LEU A 113 -16.43 -20.20 10.61
C LEU A 113 -17.04 -19.77 9.27
N PHE A 114 -17.58 -20.71 8.48
CA PHE A 114 -18.27 -20.39 7.24
C PHE A 114 -19.50 -19.49 7.48
N ASP A 115 -20.31 -19.83 8.47
CA ASP A 115 -21.50 -19.06 8.83
C ASP A 115 -21.13 -17.64 9.31
N GLU A 116 -20.08 -17.52 10.13
CA GLU A 116 -19.56 -16.24 10.59
C GLU A 116 -19.02 -15.38 9.43
N VAL A 117 -18.19 -15.95 8.56
CA VAL A 117 -17.60 -15.26 7.39
C VAL A 117 -18.69 -14.67 6.49
N ARG A 118 -19.79 -15.39 6.27
CA ARG A 118 -20.91 -14.92 5.44
C ARG A 118 -21.69 -13.74 6.04
N THR A 119 -21.50 -13.43 7.32
CA THR A 119 -22.07 -12.19 7.90
C THR A 119 -21.33 -10.93 7.47
N ALA A 120 -20.08 -11.06 7.01
CA ALA A 120 -19.31 -9.95 6.48
C ALA A 120 -19.75 -9.65 5.04
N ALA A 121 -20.10 -8.39 4.75
CA ALA A 121 -20.61 -7.96 3.45
C ALA A 121 -19.76 -8.43 2.24
N PRO A 122 -18.41 -8.39 2.26
CA PRO A 122 -17.60 -8.86 1.13
C PRO A 122 -17.70 -10.37 0.83
N TYR A 123 -18.16 -11.18 1.78
CA TYR A 123 -18.28 -12.64 1.66
C TYR A 123 -19.71 -13.15 1.78
N ALA A 124 -20.71 -12.25 1.77
CA ALA A 124 -22.12 -12.62 1.95
C ALA A 124 -22.64 -13.61 0.89
N SER A 125 -22.04 -13.62 -0.30
CA SER A 125 -22.35 -14.54 -1.39
C SER A 125 -21.38 -15.73 -1.51
N LEU A 126 -20.44 -15.91 -0.56
CA LEU A 126 -19.43 -16.96 -0.62
C LEU A 126 -20.06 -18.36 -0.58
N ASP A 127 -19.83 -19.15 -1.63
CA ASP A 127 -20.32 -20.53 -1.68
C ASP A 127 -19.47 -21.47 -0.82
N ARG A 128 -20.10 -22.54 -0.33
CA ARG A 128 -19.44 -23.51 0.55
C ARG A 128 -18.27 -24.23 -0.12
N PRO A 129 -18.38 -24.75 -1.36
CA PRO A 129 -17.24 -25.36 -2.06
C PRO A 129 -16.01 -24.45 -2.17
N THR A 130 -16.20 -23.16 -2.41
CA THR A 130 -15.09 -22.20 -2.44
C THR A 130 -14.46 -22.02 -1.06
N PHE A 131 -15.27 -21.90 0.01
CA PHE A 131 -14.74 -21.85 1.37
C PHE A 131 -13.93 -23.10 1.74
N ASP A 132 -14.43 -24.29 1.41
CA ASP A 132 -13.71 -25.54 1.70
C ASP A 132 -12.37 -25.63 0.93
N ARG A 133 -12.32 -25.13 -0.31
CA ARG A 133 -11.06 -25.00 -1.06
C ARG A 133 -10.09 -24.04 -0.39
N VAL A 134 -10.56 -22.96 0.23
CA VAL A 134 -9.71 -22.05 1.01
C VAL A 134 -9.17 -22.75 2.25
N ILE A 135 -10.00 -23.52 2.96
CA ILE A 135 -9.55 -24.35 4.10
C ILE A 135 -8.46 -25.34 3.65
N ASP A 136 -8.66 -26.08 2.55
CA ASP A 136 -7.68 -27.03 2.02
C ASP A 136 -6.38 -26.32 1.57
N PHE A 137 -6.51 -25.13 0.98
CA PHE A 137 -5.37 -24.30 0.60
C PHE A 137 -4.56 -23.87 1.83
N VAL A 138 -5.19 -23.44 2.92
CA VAL A 138 -4.49 -23.09 4.16
C VAL A 138 -3.92 -24.36 4.83
N ALA A 139 -4.63 -25.48 4.76
CA ALA A 139 -4.23 -26.73 5.38
C ALA A 139 -3.01 -27.38 4.73
N THR A 140 -2.90 -27.32 3.39
CA THR A 140 -1.88 -28.09 2.65
C THR A 140 -1.26 -27.35 1.47
N GLY A 141 -1.64 -26.10 1.21
CA GLY A 141 -1.32 -25.38 -0.02
C GLY A 141 -2.13 -25.84 -1.24
N GLY A 142 -3.19 -26.63 -1.00
CA GLY A 142 -4.08 -27.17 -2.02
C GLY A 142 -3.47 -28.31 -2.83
N TYR A 143 -4.13 -28.66 -3.94
CA TYR A 143 -3.77 -29.84 -4.74
C TYR A 143 -2.30 -29.86 -5.20
N ALA A 144 -1.72 -28.69 -5.50
CA ALA A 144 -0.37 -28.57 -6.07
C ALA A 144 0.74 -28.68 -5.03
N LEU A 145 0.47 -28.32 -3.77
CA LEU A 145 1.50 -28.12 -2.75
C LEU A 145 1.39 -29.09 -1.56
N ARG A 146 0.41 -30.00 -1.60
CA ARG A 146 0.11 -30.95 -0.51
C ARG A 146 1.30 -31.81 -0.06
N ASN A 147 2.24 -32.10 -0.95
CA ASN A 147 3.43 -32.90 -0.65
C ASN A 147 4.55 -32.12 0.06
N TYR A 148 4.42 -30.81 0.19
CA TYR A 148 5.44 -29.96 0.79
C TYR A 148 5.03 -29.57 2.21
N GLU A 149 5.74 -30.10 3.21
CA GLU A 149 5.44 -29.86 4.63
C GLU A 149 5.37 -28.38 5.00
N ARG A 150 6.13 -27.50 4.30
CA ARG A 150 6.13 -26.05 4.54
C ARG A 150 4.77 -25.38 4.33
N TYR A 151 3.86 -25.98 3.56
CA TYR A 151 2.51 -25.45 3.32
C TYR A 151 1.45 -26.08 4.21
N ALA A 152 1.83 -27.01 5.10
CA ALA A 152 0.91 -27.63 6.04
C ALA A 152 0.64 -26.71 7.25
N ARG A 153 -0.11 -25.61 7.08
CA ARG A 153 -0.23 -24.54 8.10
C ARG A 153 -1.26 -24.83 9.19
N ILE A 154 -2.36 -25.52 8.83
CA ILE A 154 -3.39 -25.97 9.78
C ILE A 154 -3.64 -27.47 9.60
N ARG A 155 -4.10 -28.13 10.66
CA ARG A 155 -4.45 -29.56 10.65
C ARG A 155 -5.76 -29.78 11.40
N GLN A 156 -6.51 -30.78 10.96
CA GLN A 156 -7.74 -31.18 11.62
C GLN A 156 -7.43 -32.13 12.79
N THR A 157 -8.07 -31.89 13.94
CA THR A 157 -8.01 -32.76 15.11
C THR A 157 -8.99 -33.91 14.98
N ARG A 158 -8.92 -34.87 15.91
CA ARG A 158 -9.85 -36.01 15.94
C ARG A 158 -11.30 -35.57 16.21
N GLU A 159 -11.49 -34.44 16.90
CA GLU A 159 -12.81 -33.85 17.18
C GLU A 159 -13.37 -33.05 15.99
N GLY A 160 -12.65 -33.01 14.85
CA GLY A 160 -13.05 -32.30 13.64
C GLY A 160 -12.72 -30.80 13.65
N LEU A 161 -11.96 -30.32 14.63
CA LEU A 161 -11.53 -28.91 14.74
C LEU A 161 -10.27 -28.65 13.91
N TRP A 162 -10.16 -27.48 13.30
CA TRP A 162 -8.95 -27.02 12.64
C TRP A 162 -8.09 -26.22 13.61
N ARG A 163 -6.81 -26.57 13.72
CA ARG A 163 -5.83 -25.85 14.55
C ARG A 163 -4.53 -25.62 13.80
N VAL A 164 -3.73 -24.65 14.26
CA VAL A 164 -2.38 -24.45 13.73
C VAL A 164 -1.53 -25.72 13.86
N SER A 165 -0.73 -26.01 12.83
CA SER A 165 0.09 -27.24 12.79
C SER A 165 1.30 -27.17 13.73
N ASN A 166 1.94 -26.00 13.85
CA ASN A 166 3.12 -25.75 14.67
C ASN A 166 3.12 -24.29 15.18
N PRO A 167 3.53 -24.03 16.44
CA PRO A 167 3.73 -22.68 16.98
C PRO A 167 4.50 -21.69 16.07
N ALA A 168 5.48 -22.17 15.29
CA ALA A 168 6.25 -21.34 14.36
C ALA A 168 5.36 -20.68 13.29
N VAL A 169 4.32 -21.37 12.82
CA VAL A 169 3.35 -20.81 11.85
C VAL A 169 2.58 -19.64 12.48
N ALA A 170 2.17 -19.79 13.75
CA ALA A 170 1.48 -18.73 14.47
C ALA A 170 2.39 -17.52 14.74
N GLN A 171 3.68 -17.75 15.01
CA GLN A 171 4.66 -16.67 15.14
C GLN A 171 4.83 -15.92 13.81
N GLN A 172 5.02 -16.64 12.70
CA GLN A 172 5.18 -16.03 11.38
C GLN A 172 3.93 -15.24 10.95
N TYR A 173 2.74 -15.75 11.25
CA TYR A 173 1.47 -15.06 11.01
C TYR A 173 1.44 -13.71 11.74
N ARG A 174 1.77 -13.68 13.04
CA ARG A 174 1.73 -12.44 13.84
C ARG A 174 2.70 -11.35 13.36
N LEU A 175 3.80 -11.74 12.71
CA LEU A 175 4.78 -10.79 12.17
C LEU A 175 4.34 -10.17 10.84
N ASN A 176 3.39 -10.79 10.12
CA ASN A 176 3.02 -10.40 8.75
C ASN A 176 1.51 -10.30 8.54
N VAL A 177 0.72 -10.25 9.61
CA VAL A 177 -0.73 -10.11 9.52
C VAL A 177 -1.09 -8.71 9.03
N GLY A 178 -1.91 -8.63 8.00
CA GLY A 178 -2.34 -7.39 7.37
C GLY A 178 -2.75 -7.59 5.92
N THR A 179 -3.46 -6.59 5.39
CA THR A 179 -3.86 -6.54 3.97
C THR A 179 -3.09 -5.48 3.19
N ILE A 180 -2.25 -4.69 3.88
CA ILE A 180 -1.39 -3.69 3.25
C ILE A 180 -0.18 -4.43 2.69
N ILE A 181 -0.03 -4.41 1.37
CA ILE A 181 1.13 -4.98 0.69
C ILE A 181 2.29 -4.00 0.71
N GLU A 182 3.50 -4.51 0.90
CA GLU A 182 4.73 -3.73 0.72
C GLU A 182 5.19 -3.85 -0.74
N VAL A 183 5.53 -2.72 -1.37
CA VAL A 183 6.13 -2.73 -2.71
C VAL A 183 7.58 -3.19 -2.58
N PRO A 184 8.01 -4.24 -3.29
CA PRO A 184 9.38 -4.72 -3.22
C PRO A 184 10.39 -3.62 -3.56
N ALA A 185 11.42 -3.49 -2.73
CA ALA A 185 12.48 -2.51 -2.90
C ALA A 185 13.86 -3.16 -2.68
N LEU A 186 14.81 -2.82 -3.58
CA LEU A 186 16.16 -3.36 -3.55
C LEU A 186 17.14 -2.35 -2.95
N ASN A 187 18.15 -2.86 -2.24
CA ASN A 187 19.22 -2.01 -1.74
C ASN A 187 20.10 -1.53 -2.90
N VAL A 188 20.24 -0.22 -3.08
CA VAL A 188 21.16 0.38 -4.05
C VAL A 188 22.55 0.38 -3.46
N ARG A 189 23.47 -0.39 -4.03
CA ARG A 189 24.83 -0.59 -3.52
C ARG A 189 25.87 -0.27 -4.58
N TYR A 190 26.90 0.47 -4.19
CA TYR A 190 28.05 0.66 -5.06
C TYR A 190 28.76 -0.66 -5.38
N VAL A 191 29.20 -0.83 -6.62
CA VAL A 191 30.26 -1.79 -6.93
C VAL A 191 31.56 -1.30 -6.31
N GLN A 192 32.30 -2.19 -5.65
CA GLN A 192 33.63 -1.83 -5.17
C GLN A 192 34.62 -1.88 -6.34
N ALA A 193 35.39 -0.81 -6.54
CA ALA A 193 36.52 -0.85 -7.46
C ALA A 193 37.64 -1.70 -6.85
N GLY A 194 37.84 -2.92 -7.38
CA GLY A 194 38.89 -3.83 -6.96
C GLY A 194 39.44 -4.63 -8.13
N SER A 195 40.74 -4.51 -8.36
CA SER A 195 41.64 -5.25 -9.27
C SER A 195 41.00 -6.37 -10.13
N ARG A 196 40.93 -6.12 -11.45
CA ARG A 196 40.58 -7.07 -12.52
C ARG A 196 39.13 -7.58 -12.55
N GLY A 197 38.29 -6.84 -13.27
CA GLY A 197 37.33 -7.44 -14.21
C GLY A 197 36.02 -8.03 -13.67
N ALA A 198 35.77 -8.03 -12.36
CA ALA A 198 34.47 -8.46 -11.82
C ALA A 198 34.02 -7.55 -10.68
N ALA A 199 32.80 -7.01 -10.81
CA ALA A 199 32.13 -6.24 -9.76
C ALA A 199 32.03 -7.10 -8.48
N SER A 200 32.87 -6.79 -7.48
CA SER A 200 32.92 -7.49 -6.20
C SER A 200 31.87 -6.93 -5.23
N ARG A 201 31.28 -7.83 -4.43
CA ARG A 201 30.34 -7.55 -3.33
C ARG A 201 31.07 -6.75 -2.25
N GLY A 202 30.55 -5.58 -1.83
CA GLY A 202 31.08 -4.86 -0.66
C GLY A 202 30.99 -3.33 -0.65
N GLY A 203 30.56 -2.67 -1.73
CA GLY A 203 30.48 -1.21 -1.72
C GLY A 203 29.37 -0.65 -0.81
N ARG A 204 29.41 0.67 -0.58
CA ARG A 204 28.46 1.37 0.31
C ARG A 204 27.02 1.26 -0.21
N VAL A 205 26.08 0.98 0.70
CA VAL A 205 24.62 1.08 0.43
C VAL A 205 24.21 2.54 0.50
N LEU A 206 23.52 3.00 -0.55
CA LEU A 206 23.03 4.37 -0.66
C LEU A 206 21.59 4.53 -0.16
N GLY A 207 20.80 3.47 -0.21
CA GLY A 207 19.39 3.47 0.18
C GLY A 207 18.62 2.37 -0.54
N LYS A 208 17.29 2.49 -0.57
CA LYS A 208 16.39 1.56 -1.27
C LYS A 208 15.64 2.25 -2.39
N ILE A 209 15.35 1.51 -3.44
CA ILE A 209 14.56 1.94 -4.59
C ILE A 209 13.62 0.82 -4.99
N GLU A 210 12.44 1.14 -5.52
CA GLU A 210 11.45 0.14 -5.92
C GLU A 210 12.02 -0.78 -7.02
N GLU A 211 11.81 -2.09 -6.84
CA GLU A 211 12.29 -3.12 -7.76
C GLU A 211 11.75 -2.91 -9.18
N ALA A 212 10.45 -2.57 -9.29
CA ALA A 212 9.78 -2.35 -10.56
C ALA A 212 10.42 -1.24 -11.41
N PHE A 213 11.04 -0.22 -10.79
CA PHE A 213 11.80 0.78 -11.55
C PHE A 213 13.11 0.19 -12.07
N LEU A 214 13.84 -0.55 -11.22
CA LEU A 214 15.12 -1.14 -11.58
C LEU A 214 15.00 -2.20 -12.68
N GLU A 215 13.91 -2.95 -12.72
CA GLU A 215 13.63 -3.93 -13.77
C GLU A 215 13.45 -3.29 -15.16
N THR A 216 13.13 -1.99 -15.22
CA THR A 216 13.08 -1.25 -16.49
C THR A 216 14.45 -0.80 -17.00
N LEU A 217 15.51 -0.99 -16.20
CA LEU A 217 16.87 -0.56 -16.53
C LEU A 217 17.65 -1.68 -17.22
N THR A 218 18.42 -1.29 -18.23
CA THR A 218 19.44 -2.16 -18.85
C THR A 218 20.81 -1.82 -18.31
N HIS A 219 21.73 -2.79 -18.26
CA HIS A 219 23.11 -2.56 -17.88
C HIS A 219 23.70 -1.35 -18.65
N GLY A 220 24.26 -0.38 -17.91
CA GLY A 220 24.78 0.87 -18.47
C GLY A 220 23.82 2.06 -18.42
N ASP A 221 22.51 1.85 -18.18
CA ASP A 221 21.55 2.94 -17.98
C ASP A 221 21.95 3.80 -16.79
N THR A 222 21.61 5.10 -16.85
CA THR A 222 21.86 6.02 -15.74
C THR A 222 20.56 6.49 -15.09
N PHE A 223 20.58 6.64 -13.77
CA PHE A 223 19.44 7.16 -13.01
C PHE A 223 19.88 8.03 -11.84
N MET A 224 19.01 8.95 -11.43
CA MET A 224 19.26 9.84 -10.30
C MET A 224 18.83 9.19 -8.99
N PHE A 225 19.72 9.13 -8.00
CA PHE A 225 19.39 8.64 -6.66
C PHE A 225 20.31 9.26 -5.60
N ALA A 226 19.75 9.64 -4.45
CA ALA A 226 20.47 10.29 -3.35
C ALA A 226 21.34 11.49 -3.80
N GLY A 227 20.82 12.31 -4.72
CA GLY A 227 21.51 13.48 -5.27
C GLY A 227 22.68 13.18 -6.22
N LYS A 228 22.78 11.93 -6.70
CA LYS A 228 23.87 11.45 -7.56
C LYS A 228 23.29 10.83 -8.83
N ILE A 229 24.08 10.86 -9.90
CA ILE A 229 23.79 10.10 -11.12
C ILE A 229 24.59 8.80 -11.08
N LEU A 230 23.86 7.70 -11.09
CA LEU A 230 24.38 6.35 -10.91
C LEU A 230 24.20 5.57 -12.20
N ARG A 231 25.20 4.78 -12.59
CA ARG A 231 25.11 3.81 -13.68
C ARG A 231 24.65 2.47 -13.12
N PHE A 232 23.63 1.88 -13.71
CA PHE A 232 23.12 0.56 -13.36
C PHE A 232 24.07 -0.53 -13.87
N GLU A 233 24.61 -1.34 -12.95
CA GLU A 233 25.53 -2.44 -13.26
C GLU A 233 24.80 -3.80 -13.27
N GLY A 234 23.65 -3.91 -12.60
CA GLY A 234 22.80 -5.10 -12.61
C GLY A 234 22.18 -5.39 -11.24
N ILE A 235 21.20 -6.31 -11.23
CA ILE A 235 20.56 -6.82 -10.02
C ILE A 235 21.15 -8.20 -9.70
N ARG A 236 21.49 -8.43 -8.44
CA ARG A 236 21.79 -9.79 -7.93
C ARG A 236 21.21 -9.93 -6.53
N GLU A 237 20.49 -11.02 -6.29
CA GLU A 237 19.78 -11.25 -5.03
C GLU A 237 18.85 -10.05 -4.71
N ASN A 238 18.92 -9.48 -3.51
CA ASN A 238 18.12 -8.32 -3.11
C ASN A 238 18.89 -6.97 -3.25
N GLU A 239 19.88 -6.92 -4.14
CA GLU A 239 20.73 -5.73 -4.32
C GLU A 239 20.84 -5.28 -5.78
N CYS A 240 20.74 -3.96 -5.96
CA CYS A 240 21.03 -3.26 -7.20
C CYS A 240 22.44 -2.69 -7.15
N PHE A 241 23.31 -3.17 -8.03
CA PHE A 241 24.69 -2.72 -8.12
C PHE A 241 24.81 -1.49 -9.02
N VAL A 242 25.55 -0.49 -8.55
CA VAL A 242 25.73 0.78 -9.26
C VAL A 242 27.17 1.29 -9.25
N SER A 243 27.53 2.08 -10.25
CA SER A 243 28.77 2.88 -10.26
C SER A 243 28.46 4.36 -10.48
N ASN A 244 29.45 5.25 -10.34
CA ASN A 244 29.24 6.66 -10.66
C ASN A 244 29.21 6.85 -12.18
N ALA A 245 28.25 7.64 -12.69
CA ALA A 245 28.20 8.00 -14.09
C ALA A 245 28.44 9.51 -14.28
N PRO A 246 29.27 9.93 -15.24
CA PRO A 246 29.26 11.29 -15.75
C PRO A 246 28.11 11.45 -16.74
N GLY A 247 27.32 12.53 -16.64
CA GLY A 247 26.25 12.81 -17.59
C GLY A 247 25.10 13.59 -16.96
N SER A 248 24.19 14.09 -17.78
CA SER A 248 23.00 14.85 -17.36
C SER A 248 21.67 14.16 -17.72
N ASP A 249 21.68 13.14 -18.57
CA ASP A 249 20.48 12.45 -19.04
C ASP A 249 20.20 11.19 -18.20
N ALA A 250 19.81 11.43 -16.94
CA ALA A 250 19.54 10.39 -15.96
C ALA A 250 18.03 10.13 -15.86
N LYS A 251 17.63 8.85 -15.93
CA LYS A 251 16.25 8.43 -15.63
C LYS A 251 15.90 8.81 -14.19
N VAL A 252 14.66 9.22 -13.97
CA VAL A 252 14.16 9.54 -12.63
C VAL A 252 13.41 8.32 -12.08
N PRO A 253 13.79 7.79 -10.90
CA PRO A 253 13.04 6.74 -10.24
C PRO A 253 11.57 7.12 -10.08
N TYR A 254 10.68 6.23 -10.50
CA TYR A 254 9.28 6.34 -10.15
C TYR A 254 9.00 5.48 -8.92
N TYR A 255 8.19 6.01 -8.01
CA TYR A 255 7.71 5.30 -6.83
C TYR A 255 6.20 5.09 -7.00
N GLY A 256 5.81 3.85 -7.28
CA GLY A 256 4.44 3.42 -7.48
C GLY A 256 3.65 3.38 -6.17
N GLY A 257 4.30 3.09 -5.04
CA GLY A 257 3.64 2.88 -3.75
C GLY A 257 2.85 4.09 -3.21
N GLY A 258 3.10 5.29 -3.74
CA GLY A 258 2.42 6.53 -3.31
C GLY A 258 1.42 7.13 -4.30
N LYS A 259 1.28 6.58 -5.52
CA LYS A 259 0.41 7.18 -6.54
C LYS A 259 -1.01 6.63 -6.43
N PHE A 260 -1.85 7.33 -5.68
CA PHE A 260 -3.28 7.09 -5.77
C PHE A 260 -3.78 7.52 -7.16
N PRO A 261 -4.49 6.65 -7.89
CA PRO A 261 -5.15 7.07 -9.11
C PRO A 261 -6.23 8.10 -8.78
N LEU A 262 -6.53 8.94 -9.77
CA LEU A 262 -7.72 9.77 -9.73
C LEU A 262 -8.95 8.85 -9.60
N SER A 263 -9.89 9.20 -8.71
CA SER A 263 -11.15 8.45 -8.64
C SER A 263 -11.89 8.54 -9.97
N THR A 264 -12.64 7.49 -10.32
CA THR A 264 -13.39 7.42 -11.58
C THR A 264 -14.31 8.63 -11.75
N TYR A 265 -14.95 9.06 -10.65
CA TYR A 265 -15.78 10.25 -10.63
C TYR A 265 -15.00 11.51 -11.02
N LEU A 266 -13.86 11.79 -10.37
CA LEU A 266 -13.06 12.97 -10.72
C LEU A 266 -12.46 12.89 -12.12
N ALA A 267 -12.10 11.69 -12.59
CA ALA A 267 -11.60 11.50 -13.94
C ALA A 267 -12.67 11.87 -14.99
N GLU A 268 -13.92 11.51 -14.75
CA GLU A 268 -15.04 11.89 -15.60
C GLU A 268 -15.27 13.42 -15.60
N GLN A 269 -15.19 14.06 -14.43
CA GLN A 269 -15.31 15.51 -14.33
C GLN A 269 -14.18 16.25 -15.06
N VAL A 270 -12.94 15.79 -14.90
CA VAL A 270 -11.79 16.36 -15.63
C VAL A 270 -11.98 16.19 -17.13
N ARG A 271 -12.47 15.03 -17.60
CA ARG A 271 -12.75 14.83 -19.03
C ARG A 271 -13.81 15.82 -19.52
N ALA A 272 -14.89 16.01 -18.78
CA ALA A 272 -15.95 16.95 -19.13
C ALA A 272 -15.49 18.42 -19.16
N MET A 273 -14.39 18.78 -18.49
CA MET A 273 -13.79 20.12 -18.57
C MET A 273 -12.92 20.33 -19.82
N LEU A 274 -12.53 19.25 -20.49
CA LEU A 274 -11.67 19.25 -21.68
C LEU A 274 -12.45 19.13 -22.99
N ASP A 275 -13.68 18.62 -22.92
CA ASP A 275 -14.65 18.56 -24.02
C ASP A 275 -15.32 19.94 -24.23
#